data_AF-A0A7J3NU02-F1
#
_entry.id   AF-A0A7J3NU02-F1
#
_cell.length_a   1.000
_cell.length_b   1.000
_cell.length_c   1.000
_cell.angle_alpha   90.00
_cell.angle_beta   90.00
_cell.angle_gamma   90.00
#
_symmetry.space_group_name_H-M   'P 1'
#
loop_
_entity.id
_entity.type
_entity.pdbx_description
1 polymer ?
#
loop_
_entity_poly.entity_id
_entity_poly.type
_entity_poly.pdbx_seq_one_letter_code
_entity_poly.pdbx_strand_id
1 'polypeptide(L)'
;MEREEAIGSATISPTGNRFTLYKDLNGTTYDVELPLTSHVDPNELRDELGIPGYIDMKYFPMRSAIVTLWAAVNAHRLNELFPMAFEKKLSNKPIPALLFGGAAIKIHCKSANC
;
A
#
# COMPACT_ATOMS: atom_id res chain seq x y z
N MET A 1 -15.86 37.17 -10.47
CA MET A 1 -15.99 35.92 -11.24
C MET A 1 -15.66 34.79 -10.28
N GLU A 2 -16.66 34.45 -9.47
CA GLU A 2 -16.58 33.46 -8.41
C GLU A 2 -16.63 32.06 -9.05
N ARG A 3 -15.77 31.16 -8.60
CA ARG A 3 -15.84 29.73 -8.95
C ARG A 3 -16.42 29.00 -7.74
N GLU A 4 -17.63 28.50 -7.94
CA GLU A 4 -18.37 27.64 -7.02
C GLU A 4 -17.73 26.24 -7.05
N GLU A 5 -17.05 25.83 -5.97
CA GLU A 5 -16.65 24.44 -5.76
C GLU A 5 -17.83 23.69 -5.14
N ALA A 6 -18.53 22.91 -5.96
CA ALA A 6 -19.61 22.05 -5.54
C ALA A 6 -19.06 20.86 -4.73
N ILE A 7 -19.18 20.97 -3.41
CA ILE A 7 -19.06 19.86 -2.46
C ILE A 7 -20.23 18.90 -2.65
N GLY A 8 -19.99 17.82 -3.40
CA GLY A 8 -20.94 16.73 -3.61
C GLY A 8 -21.21 15.98 -2.30
N SER A 9 -22.41 16.15 -1.76
CA SER A 9 -22.96 15.40 -0.63
C SER A 9 -23.17 13.93 -1.00
N ALA A 10 -22.39 13.03 -0.39
CA ALA A 10 -22.62 11.59 -0.51
C ALA A 10 -23.47 11.09 0.68
N THR A 11 -24.70 10.66 0.38
CA THR A 11 -25.60 9.98 1.32
C THR A 11 -25.07 8.56 1.58
N ILE A 12 -24.93 8.21 2.86
CA ILE A 12 -24.33 6.94 3.30
C ILE A 12 -25.43 5.86 3.37
N SER A 13 -25.28 4.78 2.58
CA SER A 13 -26.07 3.55 2.67
C SER A 13 -25.16 2.41 3.14
N PRO A 14 -25.65 1.39 3.88
CA PRO A 14 -24.82 0.52 4.71
C PRO A 14 -24.24 -0.73 3.99
N THR A 15 -24.05 -0.69 2.67
CA THR A 15 -23.49 -1.81 1.90
C THR A 15 -22.52 -1.28 0.85
N GLY A 16 -21.22 -1.56 1.03
CA GLY A 16 -20.11 -1.30 0.11
C GLY A 16 -20.36 -0.24 -0.98
N ASN A 17 -20.15 1.04 -0.65
CA ASN A 17 -20.33 2.10 -1.65
C ASN A 17 -19.15 2.07 -2.64
N ARG A 18 -19.44 1.79 -3.92
CA ARG A 18 -18.51 2.03 -5.03
C ARG A 18 -18.46 3.52 -5.35
N PHE A 19 -17.27 4.09 -5.38
CA PHE A 19 -17.01 5.48 -5.72
C PHE A 19 -16.17 5.58 -6.99
N THR A 20 -16.58 6.42 -7.92
CA THR A 20 -15.79 6.72 -9.12
C THR A 20 -14.65 7.68 -8.77
N LEU A 21 -13.40 7.21 -8.87
CA LEU A 21 -12.20 8.02 -8.68
C LEU A 21 -11.92 8.92 -9.87
N TYR A 22 -12.06 8.37 -11.07
CA TYR A 22 -11.67 9.05 -12.30
C TYR A 22 -12.51 8.58 -13.46
N LYS A 23 -12.87 9.50 -14.35
CA LYS A 23 -13.49 9.21 -15.63
C LYS A 23 -12.61 9.76 -16.73
N ASP A 24 -12.15 8.88 -17.59
CA ASP A 24 -11.30 9.20 -18.73
C ASP A 24 -12.15 9.83 -19.87
N LEU A 25 -11.48 10.51 -20.80
CA LEU A 25 -12.09 11.19 -21.96
C LEU A 25 -12.82 10.22 -22.90
N ASN A 26 -12.41 8.95 -22.91
CA ASN A 26 -13.07 7.86 -23.64
C ASN A 26 -14.33 7.31 -22.94
N GLY A 27 -14.69 7.85 -21.76
CA GLY A 27 -15.84 7.43 -20.97
C GLY A 27 -15.57 6.29 -19.98
N THR A 28 -14.35 5.75 -19.92
CA THR A 28 -13.95 4.70 -18.96
C THR A 28 -13.97 5.26 -17.54
N THR A 29 -14.70 4.62 -16.64
CA THR A 29 -14.75 4.97 -15.22
C THR A 29 -13.94 4.00 -14.39
N TYR A 30 -13.12 4.55 -13.49
CA TYR A 30 -12.34 3.81 -12.51
C TYR A 30 -13.01 3.95 -11.16
N ASP A 31 -13.59 2.85 -10.67
CA ASP A 31 -14.29 2.82 -9.38
C ASP A 31 -13.44 2.13 -8.32
N VAL A 32 -13.65 2.52 -7.06
CA VAL A 32 -13.11 1.85 -5.87
C VAL A 32 -14.23 1.54 -4.88
N GLU A 33 -14.08 0.42 -4.20
CA GLU A 33 -15.00 -0.02 -3.15
C GLU A 33 -14.50 0.49 -1.80
N LEU A 34 -15.38 1.13 -1.02
CA LEU A 34 -15.07 1.64 0.32
C LEU A 34 -15.70 0.76 1.42
N PRO A 35 -15.06 0.63 2.60
CA PRO A 35 -13.76 1.23 2.95
C PRO A 35 -12.59 0.55 2.25
N LEU A 36 -11.53 1.31 1.99
CA LEU A 36 -10.27 0.72 1.52
C LEU A 36 -9.77 -0.28 2.57
N THR A 37 -9.65 -1.55 2.18
CA THR A 37 -9.22 -2.62 3.08
C THR A 37 -7.69 -2.69 3.12
N SER A 38 -7.10 -2.45 4.29
CA SER A 38 -5.71 -2.80 4.55
C SER A 38 -5.65 -4.17 5.22
N HIS A 39 -4.96 -5.12 4.60
CA HIS A 39 -4.80 -6.47 5.15
C HIS A 39 -3.52 -6.64 5.97
N VAL A 40 -2.68 -5.60 6.04
CA VAL A 40 -1.35 -5.65 6.68
C VAL A 40 -1.12 -4.43 7.57
N ASP A 41 -0.41 -4.63 8.69
CA ASP A 41 0.15 -3.54 9.50
C ASP A 41 1.65 -3.36 9.15
N PRO A 42 2.03 -2.23 8.52
CA PRO A 42 3.42 -1.95 8.19
C PRO A 42 4.40 -2.02 9.37
N ASN A 43 3.97 -1.73 10.60
CA ASN A 43 4.85 -1.78 11.77
C ASN A 43 5.22 -3.22 12.11
N GLU A 44 4.26 -4.14 12.07
CA GLU A 44 4.50 -5.58 12.26
C GLU A 44 5.45 -6.10 11.16
N LEU A 45 5.20 -5.73 9.90
CA LEU A 45 6.05 -6.16 8.78
C LEU A 45 7.51 -5.69 8.92
N ARG A 46 7.72 -4.47 9.44
CA ARG A 46 9.05 -3.93 9.71
C ARG A 46 9.79 -4.79 10.74
N ASP A 47 9.11 -5.15 11.82
CA ASP A 47 9.69 -5.91 12.91
C ASP A 47 10.01 -7.36 12.45
N GLU A 48 9.16 -7.98 11.63
CA GLU A 48 9.42 -9.27 10.99
C GLU A 48 10.64 -9.24 10.06
N LEU A 49 10.84 -8.14 9.33
CA LEU A 49 12.01 -7.95 8.45
C LEU A 49 13.29 -7.57 9.22
N GLY A 50 13.22 -7.37 10.54
CA GLY A 50 14.36 -6.93 11.34
C GLY A 50 14.82 -5.50 11.03
N ILE A 51 13.92 -4.67 10.48
CA ILE A 51 14.23 -3.28 10.14
C ILE A 51 14.20 -2.43 11.43
N PRO A 52 15.17 -1.53 11.65
CA PRO A 52 15.24 -0.79 12.91
C PRO A 52 14.01 0.05 13.23
N GLY A 53 13.61 0.08 14.50
CA GLY A 53 12.42 0.82 14.96
C GLY A 53 12.50 2.35 14.85
N TYR A 54 13.67 2.92 14.54
CA TYR A 54 13.84 4.37 14.33
C TYR A 54 13.36 4.84 12.95
N ILE A 55 13.00 3.92 12.06
CA ILE A 55 12.46 4.26 10.74
C ILE A 55 11.05 4.82 10.88
N ASP A 56 10.83 5.99 10.28
CA ASP A 56 9.52 6.62 10.27
C ASP A 56 8.55 5.92 9.30
N MET A 57 7.56 5.24 9.86
CA MET A 57 6.49 4.55 9.12
C MET A 57 5.36 5.49 8.69
N LYS A 58 5.35 6.74 9.17
CA LYS A 58 4.41 7.77 8.69
C LYS A 58 4.83 8.27 7.31
N TYR A 59 6.13 8.29 7.02
CA TYR A 59 6.65 8.61 5.70
C TYR A 59 6.28 7.54 4.66
N PHE A 60 5.39 7.91 3.73
CA PHE A 60 4.79 6.99 2.77
C PHE A 60 5.80 6.18 1.94
N PRO A 61 6.89 6.76 1.39
CA PRO A 61 7.87 6.00 0.63
C PRO A 61 8.54 4.89 1.45
N MET A 62 8.85 5.14 2.73
CA MET A 62 9.42 4.10 3.61
C MET A 62 8.40 3.02 3.94
N ARG A 63 7.16 3.42 4.27
CA ARG A 63 6.06 2.47 4.50
C ARG A 63 5.84 1.56 3.29
N SER A 64 5.77 2.13 2.09
CA SER A 64 5.58 1.39 0.83
C SER A 64 6.75 0.45 0.54
N ALA A 65 8.00 0.92 0.74
CA ALA A 65 9.19 0.12 0.54
C ALA A 65 9.22 -1.13 1.45
N ILE A 66 8.85 -0.97 2.72
CA ILE A 66 8.82 -2.07 3.70
C ILE A 66 7.76 -3.10 3.34
N VAL A 67 6.54 -2.66 3.02
CA VAL A 67 5.47 -3.56 2.56
C VAL A 67 5.89 -4.33 1.31
N THR A 68 6.57 -3.65 0.38
CA THR A 68 7.06 -4.27 -0.86
C THR A 68 8.13 -5.33 -0.59
N LEU A 69 9.09 -5.04 0.29
CA LEU A 69 10.11 -6.00 0.73
C LEU A 69 9.49 -7.23 1.37
N TRP A 70 8.56 -7.03 2.29
CA TRP A 70 7.87 -8.11 2.96
C TRP A 70 7.08 -8.97 1.98
N ALA A 71 6.36 -8.35 1.05
CA ALA A 71 5.62 -9.04 0.00
C ALA A 71 6.55 -9.84 -0.92
N ALA A 72 7.75 -9.32 -1.24
CA ALA A 72 8.74 -10.01 -2.05
C ALA A 72 9.28 -11.27 -1.34
N VAL A 73 9.63 -11.17 -0.06
CA VAL A 73 10.07 -12.32 0.76
C VAL A 73 8.95 -13.36 0.88
N ASN A 74 7.72 -12.91 1.10
CA ASN A 74 6.55 -13.78 1.30
C ASN A 74 5.81 -14.14 0.00
N ALA A 75 6.33 -13.80 -1.17
CA ALA A 75 5.66 -13.97 -2.46
C ALA A 75 5.15 -15.40 -2.71
N HIS A 76 5.86 -16.39 -2.17
CA HIS A 76 5.54 -17.81 -2.28
C HIS A 76 4.33 -18.26 -1.44
N ARG A 77 3.93 -17.46 -0.44
CA ARG A 77 2.87 -17.74 0.54
C ARG A 77 1.77 -16.67 0.57
N LEU A 78 1.88 -15.60 -0.22
CA LEU A 78 0.87 -14.52 -0.25
C LEU A 78 -0.55 -15.04 -0.51
N ASN A 79 -0.71 -16.04 -1.37
CA ASN A 79 -2.00 -16.66 -1.63
C ASN A 79 -2.56 -17.44 -0.44
N GLU A 80 -1.71 -17.97 0.44
CA GLU A 80 -2.13 -18.64 1.67
C GLU A 80 -2.54 -17.61 2.74
N LEU A 81 -1.80 -16.48 2.81
CA LEU A 81 -2.06 -15.40 3.77
C LEU A 81 -3.30 -14.58 3.39
N PHE A 82 -3.53 -14.35 2.09
CA PHE A 82 -4.63 -13.54 1.57
C PHE A 82 -5.37 -14.26 0.43
N PRO A 83 -6.08 -15.35 0.72
CA PRO A 83 -6.72 -16.19 -0.31
C PRO A 83 -7.77 -15.43 -1.13
N MET A 84 -8.40 -14.40 -0.54
CA MET A 84 -9.41 -13.57 -1.22
C MET A 84 -8.81 -12.47 -2.10
N ALA A 85 -7.50 -12.18 -1.97
CA ALA A 85 -6.83 -11.10 -2.71
C ALA A 85 -6.12 -11.60 -3.99
N PHE A 86 -5.97 -12.92 -4.16
CA PHE A 86 -5.19 -13.49 -5.26
C PHE A 86 -5.95 -14.61 -5.97
N GLU A 87 -6.23 -14.42 -7.27
CA GLU A 87 -6.83 -15.46 -8.11
C GLU A 87 -5.82 -16.56 -8.50
N LYS A 88 -4.52 -16.23 -8.55
CA LYS A 88 -3.44 -17.12 -8.97
C LYS A 88 -2.19 -16.93 -8.13
N LYS A 89 -1.38 -17.98 -8.01
CA LYS A 89 -0.12 -17.94 -7.25
C LYS A 89 0.90 -17.07 -7.97
N LEU A 90 1.44 -16.07 -7.26
CA LEU A 90 2.41 -15.12 -7.82
C LEU A 90 3.77 -15.77 -8.13
N SER A 91 4.32 -16.53 -7.18
CA SER A 91 5.62 -17.19 -7.32
C SER A 91 5.67 -18.45 -6.44
N ASN A 92 6.53 -19.40 -6.76
CA ASN A 92 6.80 -20.56 -5.90
C ASN A 92 7.99 -20.33 -4.94
N LYS A 93 8.71 -19.22 -5.09
CA LYS A 93 9.89 -18.86 -4.28
C LYS A 93 9.84 -17.39 -3.87
N PRO A 94 10.54 -16.98 -2.80
CA PRO A 94 10.77 -15.57 -2.52
C PRO A 94 11.32 -14.84 -3.74
N ILE A 95 10.87 -13.60 -3.95
CA ILE A 95 11.40 -12.72 -4.99
C ILE A 95 12.56 -11.93 -4.35
N PRO A 96 13.79 -12.05 -4.87
CA PRO A 96 14.91 -11.26 -4.35
C PRO A 96 14.68 -9.79 -4.70
N ALA A 97 14.43 -8.97 -3.68
CA ALA A 97 14.28 -7.53 -3.81
C ALA A 97 15.39 -6.82 -3.03
N LEU A 98 15.86 -5.70 -3.59
CA LEU A 98 16.85 -4.84 -2.97
C LEU A 98 16.35 -3.41 -2.98
N LEU A 99 16.56 -2.70 -1.88
CA LEU A 99 16.36 -1.26 -1.83
C LEU A 99 17.66 -0.57 -2.27
N PHE A 100 17.49 0.47 -3.08
CA PHE A 100 18.57 1.34 -3.49
C PHE A 100 18.26 2.79 -3.09
N GLY A 101 19.30 3.61 -3.01
CA GLY A 101 19.18 5.05 -2.73
C GLY A 101 18.69 5.34 -1.31
N GLY A 102 17.80 6.33 -1.19
CA GLY A 102 17.42 6.93 0.09
C GLY A 102 16.85 5.95 1.12
N ALA A 103 16.09 4.93 0.68
CA ALA A 103 15.51 3.94 1.59
C ALA A 103 16.58 3.05 2.23
N ALA A 104 17.58 2.61 1.44
CA ALA A 104 18.71 1.83 1.95
C ALA A 104 19.57 2.64 2.92
N ILE A 105 19.85 3.90 2.59
CA ILE A 105 20.62 4.81 3.47
C ILE A 105 19.88 5.02 4.79
N LYS A 106 18.57 5.29 4.74
CA LYS A 106 17.75 5.50 5.94
C LYS A 106 17.73 4.27 6.87
N ILE A 107 17.70 3.06 6.32
CA ILE A 107 17.75 1.79 7.09
C ILE A 107 19.11 1.55 7.76
N HIS A 108 20.20 1.98 7.12
CA HIS A 108 21.56 1.76 7.64
C HIS A 108 22.13 2.95 8.42
N CYS A 109 21.47 4.12 8.38
CA CYS A 109 21.98 5.35 8.98
C CYS A 109 20.87 6.09 9.74
N LYS A 110 20.88 5.99 11.09
CA LYS A 110 19.89 6.65 11.96
C LYS A 110 19.80 8.17 11.73
N SER A 111 20.94 8.84 11.49
CA SER A 111 20.98 10.29 11.27
C SER A 111 20.38 10.74 9.95
N ALA A 112 20.14 9.84 8.99
CA ALA A 112 19.50 10.15 7.71
C ALA A 112 17.96 10.14 7.76
N ASN A 113 17.37 9.89 8.94
CA ASN A 113 15.92 9.92 9.18
C ASN A 113 15.41 11.29 9.67
N CYS A 114 16.20 12.35 9.49
CA CYS A 114 15.79 13.73 9.68
C CYS A 114 14.70 14.17 8.70
#